data_AF-A0A4R4E7I6-F1
#
_entry.id   AF-A0A4R4E7I6-F1
#
_cell.length_a   1.000
_cell.length_b   1.000
_cell.length_c   1.000
_cell.angle_alpha   90.00
_cell.angle_beta   90.00
_cell.angle_gamma   90.00
#
_symmetry.space_group_name_H-M   'P 1'
#
loop_
_entity.id
_entity.type
_entity.pdbx_description
1 polymer ?
#
loop_
_entity_poly.entity_id
_entity_poly.type
_entity_poly.pdbx_seq_one_letter_code
_entity_poly.pdbx_strand_id
1 'polypeptide(L)'
;MAYIDTYRFRARLPKADLLHFVASAPAGQYVFLVPPGPDLFGLFAGPDVLEFFCNECRVDELEAIDPAEWARLRRQPGCRIWGDASLLDL
;
A
#
# COMPACT_ATOMS: atom_id res chain seq x y z
N MET A 1 -0.44 10.78 -22.62
CA MET A 1 -1.09 10.37 -21.35
C MET A 1 -0.07 9.55 -20.61
N ALA A 2 0.47 10.07 -19.50
CA ALA A 2 1.40 9.31 -18.68
C ALA A 2 0.62 8.12 -18.11
N TYR A 3 1.03 6.90 -18.47
CA TYR A 3 0.51 5.69 -17.87
C TYR A 3 0.97 5.76 -16.41
N ILE A 4 0.05 6.03 -15.49
CA ILE A 4 0.35 5.94 -14.07
C ILE A 4 0.39 4.44 -13.80
N ASP A 5 1.59 3.85 -13.78
CA ASP A 5 1.77 2.46 -13.37
C ASP A 5 1.45 2.35 -11.88
N THR A 6 0.18 2.12 -11.58
CA THR A 6 -0.30 1.83 -10.23
C THR A 6 0.34 0.54 -9.73
N TYR A 7 1.08 0.63 -8.62
CA TYR A 7 1.77 -0.52 -8.03
C TYR A 7 1.01 -1.02 -6.81
N ARG A 8 0.75 -2.34 -6.77
CA ARG A 8 0.06 -3.03 -5.67
C ARG A 8 1.00 -4.02 -5.03
N PHE A 9 1.05 -4.03 -3.71
CA PHE A 9 1.95 -4.93 -2.99
C PHE A 9 1.39 -5.35 -1.64
N ARG A 10 1.99 -6.42 -1.13
CA ARG A 10 1.89 -6.91 0.25
C ARG A 10 3.22 -6.67 0.94
N ALA A 11 3.17 -6.24 2.20
CA ALA A 11 4.33 -6.09 3.07
C ALA A 11 4.01 -6.60 4.48
N ARG A 12 5.05 -7.00 5.23
CA ARG A 12 4.96 -7.40 6.65
C ARG A 12 5.76 -6.46 7.54
N LEU A 13 5.40 -5.18 7.50
CA LEU A 13 6.15 -4.17 8.24
C LEU A 13 5.89 -4.23 9.75
N PRO A 14 6.92 -4.02 10.59
CA PRO A 14 6.74 -3.62 11.97
C PRO A 14 5.86 -2.36 12.05
N LYS A 15 5.02 -2.26 13.09
CA LYS A 15 4.12 -1.11 13.28
C LYS A 15 4.85 0.25 13.31
N ALA A 16 6.09 0.28 13.79
CA ALA A 16 6.88 1.50 13.86
C ALA A 16 7.26 2.03 12.48
N ASP A 17 7.71 1.16 11.58
CA ASP A 17 8.12 1.51 10.22
C ASP A 17 6.90 1.95 9.38
N LEU A 18 5.75 1.31 9.60
CA LEU A 18 4.48 1.72 8.99
C LEU A 18 4.03 3.12 9.45
N LEU A 19 4.16 3.44 10.74
CA LEU A 19 3.83 4.77 11.26
C LEU A 19 4.77 5.84 10.72
N HIS A 20 6.07 5.52 10.62
CA HIS A 20 7.05 6.41 10.02
C HIS A 20 6.71 6.69 8.55
N PHE A 21 6.38 5.65 7.79
CA PHE A 21 5.93 5.76 6.40
C PHE A 21 4.70 6.66 6.26
N VAL A 22 3.63 6.41 7.04
CA VAL A 22 2.39 7.19 6.93
C VAL A 22 2.65 8.67 7.24
N ALA A 23 3.60 8.96 8.13
CA ALA A 23 4.01 10.31 8.48
C ALA A 23 4.88 10.99 7.40
N SER A 24 5.64 10.24 6.60
CA SER A 24 6.57 10.77 5.59
C SER A 24 5.99 10.77 4.17
N ALA A 25 5.03 9.90 3.87
CA ALA A 25 4.48 9.74 2.54
C ALA A 25 3.51 10.88 2.16
N PRO A 26 3.57 11.40 0.92
CA PRO A 26 2.65 12.44 0.44
C PRO A 26 1.19 11.98 0.52
N ALA A 27 0.33 12.79 1.15
CA ALA A 27 -1.10 12.50 1.21
C ALA A 27 -1.73 12.49 -0.19
N GLY A 28 -2.72 11.62 -0.41
CA GLY A 28 -3.45 11.53 -1.68
C GLY A 28 -2.77 10.69 -2.77
N GLN A 29 -1.61 10.08 -2.49
CA GLN A 29 -0.90 9.24 -3.46
C GLN A 29 -0.85 7.75 -3.09
N TYR A 30 -1.42 7.38 -1.94
CA TYR A 30 -1.41 6.01 -1.44
C TYR A 30 -2.69 5.63 -0.71
N VAL A 31 -2.98 4.34 -0.73
CA VAL A 31 -3.99 3.72 0.12
C VAL A 31 -3.48 2.38 0.62
N PHE A 32 -3.80 2.07 1.88
CA PHE A 32 -3.50 0.80 2.49
C PHE A 32 -4.77 0.05 2.90
N LEU A 33 -4.75 -1.25 2.65
CA LEU A 33 -5.66 -2.23 3.23
C LEU A 33 -4.93 -2.96 4.35
N VAL A 34 -5.49 -2.89 5.55
CA VAL A 34 -4.96 -3.52 6.77
C VAL A 34 -5.97 -4.57 7.23
N PRO A 35 -5.90 -5.81 6.72
CA PRO A 35 -6.72 -6.91 7.22
C PRO A 35 -6.32 -7.28 8.67
N PRO A 36 -7.17 -8.05 9.38
CA PRO A 36 -6.80 -8.57 10.69
C PRO A 36 -5.55 -9.47 10.58
N GLY A 37 -4.46 -9.06 11.20
CA GLY A 37 -3.20 -9.81 11.16
C GLY A 37 -1.97 -8.91 11.14
N PRO A 38 -0.80 -9.48 10.81
CA PRO A 38 0.46 -8.75 10.67
C PRO A 38 0.69 -8.18 9.26
N ASP A 39 -0.17 -8.53 8.29
CA ASP A 39 0.01 -8.15 6.89
C ASP A 39 -0.57 -6.76 6.61
N LEU A 40 0.11 -6.02 5.75
CA LEU A 40 -0.30 -4.74 5.19
C LEU A 40 -0.27 -4.82 3.67
N PHE A 41 -1.28 -4.24 3.01
CA PHE A 41 -1.33 -4.20 1.56
C PHE A 41 -1.43 -2.75 1.10
N GLY A 42 -0.59 -2.32 0.18
CA GLY A 42 -0.55 -0.95 -0.31
C GLY A 42 -0.84 -0.86 -1.80
N LEU A 43 -1.48 0.24 -2.18
CA LEU A 43 -1.62 0.70 -3.56
C LEU A 43 -1.07 2.12 -3.65
N PHE A 44 -0.16 2.32 -4.60
CA PHE A 44 0.42 3.63 -4.89
C PHE A 44 0.01 4.11 -6.28
N ALA A 45 -0.40 5.38 -6.35
CA ALA A 45 -0.82 6.05 -7.58
C ALA A 45 0.33 6.82 -8.25
N GLY A 46 1.58 6.63 -7.82
CA GLY A 46 2.73 7.33 -8.40
C GLY A 46 4.06 6.64 -8.14
N PRO A 47 5.04 6.78 -9.05
CA PRO A 47 6.36 6.16 -8.92
C PRO A 47 7.15 6.71 -7.73
N ASP A 48 6.94 7.97 -7.35
CA ASP A 48 7.65 8.65 -6.25
C ASP A 48 7.48 7.90 -4.91
N VAL A 49 6.29 7.32 -4.68
CA VAL A 49 6.01 6.58 -3.44
C VAL A 49 6.66 5.19 -3.47
N LEU A 50 6.78 4.59 -4.66
CA LEU A 50 7.50 3.33 -4.84
C LEU A 50 9.00 3.54 -4.63
N GLU A 51 9.59 4.60 -5.17
CA GLU A 51 11.00 4.95 -4.93
C GLU A 51 11.26 5.24 -3.45
N PHE A 52 10.36 5.97 -2.78
CA PHE A 52 10.44 6.17 -1.33
C PHE A 52 10.43 4.83 -0.58
N PHE A 53 9.51 3.93 -0.95
CA PHE A 53 9.43 2.60 -0.34
C PHE A 53 10.72 1.80 -0.58
N CYS A 54 11.26 1.83 -1.81
CA CYS A 54 12.44 1.06 -2.15
C CYS A 54 13.71 1.53 -1.43
N ASN A 55 13.81 2.82 -1.13
CA ASN A 55 14.98 3.41 -0.49
C ASN A 55 14.92 3.32 1.05
N GLU A 56 13.74 3.53 1.64
CA GLU A 56 13.60 3.65 3.10
C GLU A 56 13.11 2.36 3.77
N CYS A 57 12.30 1.55 3.08
CA CYS A 57 11.81 0.27 3.59
C CYS A 57 12.65 -0.87 3.00
N ARG A 58 13.13 -1.79 3.84
CA ARG A 58 13.86 -2.99 3.40
C ARG A 58 12.92 -3.87 2.56
N VAL A 59 13.04 -3.73 1.24
CA VAL A 59 12.15 -4.24 0.18
C VAL A 59 12.05 -5.77 0.11
N ASP A 60 12.86 -6.50 0.86
CA ASP A 60 12.92 -7.96 0.80
C ASP A 60 11.57 -8.66 1.13
N GLU A 61 10.61 -7.92 1.68
CA GLU A 61 9.26 -8.41 2.01
C GLU A 61 8.13 -7.87 1.12
N LEU A 62 8.46 -7.17 0.02
CA LEU A 62 7.46 -6.71 -0.94
C LEU A 62 7.09 -7.80 -1.94
N GLU A 63 5.88 -8.32 -1.77
CA GLU A 63 5.27 -9.22 -2.75
C GLU A 63 4.29 -8.41 -3.61
N ALA A 64 4.53 -8.31 -4.91
CA ALA A 64 3.58 -7.70 -5.82
C ALA A 64 2.30 -8.55 -5.86
N ILE A 65 1.15 -7.90 -5.67
CA ILE A 65 -0.15 -8.58 -5.67
C ILE A 65 -0.95 -8.22 -6.91
N ASP A 66 -1.79 -9.14 -7.35
CA ASP A 66 -2.66 -8.90 -8.48
C ASP A 66 -3.93 -8.08 -8.08
N PRO A 67 -4.64 -7.48 -9.05
CA PRO A 67 -5.86 -6.72 -8.78
C PRO A 67 -7.00 -7.55 -8.18
N ALA A 68 -7.06 -8.86 -8.45
CA ALA A 68 -8.12 -9.73 -7.94
C ALA A 68 -7.93 -10.01 -6.44
N GLU A 69 -6.69 -10.18 -6.00
CA GLU A 69 -6.30 -10.28 -4.60
C GLU A 69 -6.61 -8.98 -3.85
N TRP A 70 -6.27 -7.83 -4.42
CA TRP A 70 -6.63 -6.52 -3.88
C TRP A 70 -8.14 -6.38 -3.65
N ALA A 71 -8.95 -6.72 -4.67
CA ALA A 71 -10.40 -6.67 -4.59
C ALA A 71 -10.99 -7.66 -3.57
N ARG A 72 -10.30 -8.78 -3.32
CA ARG A 72 -10.66 -9.76 -2.28
C ARG A 72 -10.36 -9.21 -0.88
N LEU A 73 -9.18 -8.63 -0.68
CA LEU A 73 -8.75 -8.05 0.60
C LEU A 73 -9.66 -6.92 1.07
N ARG A 74 -10.10 -6.06 0.15
CA ARG A 74 -11.05 -4.97 0.45
C ARG A 74 -12.38 -5.48 1.01
N ARG A 75 -12.78 -6.70 0.64
CA ARG A 75 -14.04 -7.33 1.07
C ARG A 75 -13.90 -8.16 2.34
N GLN A 76 -12.69 -8.30 2.90
CA GLN A 76 -12.51 -9.08 4.12
C GLN A 76 -13.13 -8.37 5.33
N PRO A 77 -13.87 -9.09 6.19
CA PRO A 77 -14.40 -8.53 7.41
C PRO A 77 -13.27 -8.08 8.35
N GLY A 78 -13.38 -6.87 8.89
CA GLY A 78 -12.37 -6.30 9.79
C GLY A 78 -11.18 -5.63 9.09
N CYS A 79 -11.17 -5.57 7.76
CA CYS A 79 -10.17 -4.82 6.99
C CYS A 79 -10.33 -3.32 7.21
N ARG A 80 -9.24 -2.65 7.59
CA ARG A 80 -9.19 -1.18 7.77
C ARG A 80 -8.54 -0.53 6.56
N ILE A 81 -9.03 0.64 6.19
CA ILE A 81 -8.48 1.45 5.09
C ILE A 81 -7.76 2.64 5.68
N TRP A 82 -6.49 2.83 5.33
CA TRP A 82 -5.69 4.00 5.69
C TRP A 82 -5.22 4.74 4.43
N GLY A 83 -5.09 6.07 4.49
CA GLY A 83 -4.76 6.89 3.32
C GLY A 83 -6.00 7.33 2.53
N ASP A 84 -5.84 7.56 1.23
CA ASP A 84 -6.90 8.09 0.38
C ASP A 84 -7.78 6.98 -0.21
N ALA A 85 -8.99 6.83 0.32
CA ALA A 85 -9.92 5.79 -0.09
C ALA A 85 -10.37 5.90 -1.56
N SER A 86 -10.20 7.06 -2.21
CA SER A 86 -10.53 7.23 -3.64
C SER A 86 -9.60 6.42 -4.55
N LEU A 87 -8.43 6.00 -4.05
CA LEU A 87 -7.46 5.20 -4.79
C LEU A 87 -7.76 3.70 -4.77
N LEU A 88 -8.76 3.25 -4.01
CA LEU A 88 -9.09 1.81 -3.90
C LEU A 88 -9.54 1.16 -5.20
N ASP A 89 -10.03 1.96 -6.15
CA ASP A 89 -10.60 1.54 -7.43
C ASP A 89 -9.63 1.69 -8.62
N LEU A 90 -8.40 2.16 -8.35
CA LEU A 90 -7.30 2.19 -9.32
C LEU A 90 -6.71 0.80 -9.55
#